data_AF-Q081Y5-F1
#
_entry.id   AF-Q081Y5-F1
#
_cell.length_a   1.000
_cell.length_b   1.000
_cell.length_c   1.000
_cell.angle_alpha   90.00
_cell.angle_beta   90.00
_cell.angle_gamma   90.00
#
_symmetry.space_group_name_H-M   'P 1'
#
loop_
_entity.id
_entity.type
_entity.pdbx_description
1 polymer ?
#
loop_
_entity_poly.entity_id
_entity_poly.type
_entity_poly.pdbx_seq_one_letter_code
_entity_poly.pdbx_strand_id
1 'polypeptide(L)'
;MKRFLLMAELMDWRKLSVSRDSRYIALEKKLCATKNNTNDNFIFGTIKELMVFAALVGFQLDDFQPLKSKADSTPLILETYASTKHDSYIYLIALAKNKSLDILKDENLREAISIFEGYCNGGLKHIDDWIINNIGEPLATDILFNQTLEFLTENT
;
A
#
# COMPACT_ATOMS: atom_id res chain seq x y z
N MET A 1 -33.24 -27.85 -4.59
CA MET A 1 -32.18 -27.66 -3.58
C MET A 1 -30.78 -28.17 -3.97
N LYS A 2 -30.48 -28.49 -5.25
CA LYS A 2 -29.12 -28.89 -5.70
C LYS A 2 -28.49 -27.96 -6.75
N ARG A 3 -29.12 -26.81 -7.04
CA ARG A 3 -28.70 -25.90 -8.13
C ARG A 3 -28.08 -24.58 -7.65
N PHE A 4 -28.04 -24.33 -6.34
CA PHE A 4 -27.32 -23.20 -5.72
C PHE A 4 -25.83 -23.49 -5.49
N LEU A 5 -25.36 -24.69 -5.84
CA LEU A 5 -24.00 -25.20 -5.64
C LEU A 5 -23.15 -25.21 -6.93
N LEU A 6 -23.55 -24.46 -7.96
CA LEU A 6 -22.72 -24.27 -9.16
C LEU A 6 -22.46 -22.77 -9.39
N MET A 7 -21.19 -22.39 -9.23
CA MET A 7 -20.53 -21.37 -10.04
C MET A 7 -20.87 -19.90 -9.76
N ALA A 8 -20.85 -19.47 -8.49
CA ALA A 8 -19.94 -18.35 -8.25
C ALA A 8 -18.56 -18.97 -8.49
N GLU A 9 -17.94 -18.70 -9.65
CA GLU A 9 -16.54 -19.08 -9.88
C GLU A 9 -15.80 -18.76 -8.59
N LEU A 10 -15.15 -19.77 -7.98
CA LEU A 10 -14.27 -19.57 -6.85
C LEU A 10 -13.30 -18.47 -7.28
N MET A 11 -13.56 -17.25 -6.84
CA MET A 11 -12.74 -16.09 -7.15
C MET A 11 -11.33 -16.49 -6.76
N ASP A 12 -10.43 -16.58 -7.73
CA ASP A 12 -9.04 -16.88 -7.45
C ASP A 12 -8.42 -15.62 -6.85
N TRP A 13 -8.66 -15.43 -5.54
CA TRP A 13 -8.33 -14.22 -4.81
C TRP A 13 -6.85 -13.89 -4.91
N ARG A 14 -5.98 -14.91 -5.07
CA ARG A 14 -4.54 -14.78 -5.26
C ARG A 14 -4.17 -13.95 -6.48
N LYS A 15 -5.01 -13.99 -7.53
CA LYS A 15 -4.84 -13.25 -8.78
C LYS A 15 -5.39 -11.83 -8.74
N LEU A 16 -6.06 -11.44 -7.65
CA LEU A 16 -6.51 -10.05 -7.50
C LEU A 16 -5.30 -9.12 -7.46
N SER A 17 -5.43 -7.96 -8.08
CA SER A 17 -4.38 -6.95 -8.10
C SER A 17 -4.56 -5.98 -6.92
N VAL A 18 -3.46 -5.69 -6.25
CA VAL A 18 -3.29 -4.55 -5.34
C VAL A 18 -2.39 -3.55 -6.05
N SER A 19 -2.88 -2.33 -6.24
CA SER A 19 -2.36 -1.38 -7.23
C SER A 19 -2.07 -0.04 -6.57
N ARG A 20 -1.18 0.72 -7.19
CA ARG A 20 -0.91 2.12 -6.86
C ARG A 20 -0.79 2.94 -8.13
N ASP A 21 -0.86 4.24 -8.04
CA ASP A 21 -0.71 5.11 -9.20
C ASP A 21 0.71 5.01 -9.79
N SER A 22 0.81 4.86 -11.11
CA SER A 22 2.08 4.70 -11.83
C SER A 22 2.98 5.94 -11.75
N ARG A 23 2.44 7.09 -11.33
CA ARG A 23 3.23 8.31 -11.08
C ARG A 23 4.33 8.10 -10.02
N TYR A 24 4.17 7.13 -9.11
CA TYR A 24 5.14 6.85 -8.04
C TYR A 24 6.28 5.88 -8.43
N ILE A 25 6.38 5.45 -9.69
CA ILE A 25 7.43 4.51 -10.15
C ILE A 25 8.85 5.06 -9.88
N ALA A 26 9.05 6.38 -9.99
CA ALA A 26 10.35 6.98 -9.70
C ALA A 26 10.71 6.89 -8.21
N LEU A 27 9.74 7.14 -7.33
CA LEU A 27 9.88 7.02 -5.89
C LEU A 27 10.20 5.57 -5.48
N GLU A 28 9.50 4.60 -6.06
CA GLU A 28 9.75 3.17 -5.82
C GLU A 28 11.18 2.77 -6.17
N LYS A 29 11.70 3.20 -7.32
CA LYS A 29 13.07 2.91 -7.74
C LYS A 29 14.11 3.52 -6.79
N LYS A 30 13.76 4.62 -6.12
CA LYS A 30 14.62 5.29 -5.14
C LYS A 30 14.60 4.57 -3.79
N LEU A 31 13.43 4.10 -3.34
CA LEU A 31 13.24 3.58 -1.98
C LEU A 31 13.32 2.05 -1.86
N CYS A 32 13.06 1.31 -2.93
CA CYS A 32 13.00 -0.15 -2.92
C CYS A 32 14.25 -0.81 -3.53
N ALA A 33 14.68 -1.92 -2.94
CA ALA A 33 15.72 -2.75 -3.52
C ALA A 33 15.32 -3.25 -4.91
N THR A 34 16.22 -3.11 -5.88
CA THR A 34 16.04 -3.65 -7.23
C THR A 34 17.17 -4.65 -7.52
N LYS A 35 16.85 -5.71 -8.28
CA LYS A 35 17.81 -6.80 -8.59
C LYS A 35 19.14 -6.36 -9.23
N ASN A 36 19.20 -5.12 -9.76
CA ASN A 36 20.34 -4.62 -10.53
C ASN A 36 21.11 -3.49 -9.83
N ASN A 37 20.78 -3.15 -8.58
CA ASN A 37 21.38 -2.01 -7.91
C ASN A 37 22.07 -2.48 -6.62
N THR A 38 23.40 -2.37 -6.61
CA THR A 38 24.32 -2.85 -5.55
C THR A 38 24.56 -1.79 -4.46
N ASN A 39 23.84 -0.67 -4.48
CA ASN A 39 23.92 0.32 -3.42
C ASN A 39 23.08 -0.15 -2.23
N ASP A 40 23.68 -0.40 -1.08
CA ASP A 40 22.99 -0.87 0.15
C ASP A 40 22.03 0.16 0.79
N ASN A 41 21.73 1.26 0.12
CA ASN A 41 20.95 2.39 0.67
C ASN A 41 19.45 2.31 0.35
N PHE A 42 18.86 1.11 0.23
CA PHE A 42 17.41 0.98 0.09
C PHE A 42 16.72 0.94 1.45
N ILE A 43 15.55 1.56 1.55
CA ILE A 43 14.76 1.56 2.78
C ILE A 43 13.88 0.31 2.85
N PHE A 44 13.27 -0.06 1.73
CA PHE A 44 12.35 -1.19 1.65
C PHE A 44 12.98 -2.31 0.82
N GLY A 45 12.88 -3.55 1.32
CA GLY A 45 13.34 -4.74 0.60
C GLY A 45 12.44 -5.05 -0.60
N THR A 46 11.16 -4.67 -0.54
CA THR A 46 10.20 -4.88 -1.63
C THR A 46 9.22 -3.72 -1.81
N ILE A 47 8.65 -3.60 -3.03
CA ILE A 47 7.57 -2.63 -3.32
C ILE A 47 6.35 -2.87 -2.42
N LYS A 48 6.06 -4.13 -2.09
CA LYS A 48 4.97 -4.49 -1.17
C LYS A 48 5.17 -3.87 0.22
N GLU A 49 6.39 -3.90 0.76
CA GLU A 49 6.70 -3.26 2.04
C GLU A 49 6.51 -1.74 1.98
N LEU A 50 6.99 -1.09 0.91
CA LEU A 50 6.73 0.33 0.67
C LEU A 50 5.22 0.62 0.63
N MET A 51 4.44 -0.21 -0.07
CA MET A 51 2.99 -0.02 -0.17
C MET A 51 2.28 -0.19 1.19
N VAL A 52 2.70 -1.14 2.02
CA VAL A 52 2.16 -1.30 3.38
C VAL A 52 2.51 -0.09 4.24
N PHE A 53 3.78 0.35 4.21
CA PHE A 53 4.21 1.54 4.94
C PHE A 53 3.45 2.78 4.49
N ALA A 54 3.33 3.01 3.19
CA ALA A 54 2.57 4.12 2.62
C ALA A 54 1.09 4.05 3.03
N ALA A 55 0.46 2.87 3.02
CA ALA A 55 -0.93 2.75 3.45
C ALA A 55 -1.11 3.12 4.93
N LEU A 56 -0.14 2.79 5.79
CA LEU A 56 -0.15 3.21 7.20
C LEU A 56 0.05 4.72 7.34
N VAL A 57 0.96 5.33 6.59
CA VAL A 57 1.14 6.79 6.55
C VAL A 57 -0.16 7.49 6.12
N GLY A 58 -0.76 7.04 5.02
CA GLY A 58 -2.03 7.60 4.54
C GLY A 58 -3.16 7.43 5.53
N PHE A 59 -3.25 6.27 6.19
CA PHE A 59 -4.24 6.03 7.24
C PHE A 59 -4.03 6.94 8.45
N GLN A 60 -2.78 7.08 8.91
CA GLN A 60 -2.42 7.91 10.07
C GLN A 60 -2.72 9.39 9.83
N LEU A 61 -2.55 9.87 8.59
CA LEU A 61 -2.84 11.25 8.18
C LEU A 61 -4.29 11.45 7.72
N ASP A 62 -5.12 10.40 7.77
CA ASP A 62 -6.47 10.32 7.19
C ASP A 62 -6.57 10.82 5.74
N ASP A 63 -5.54 10.60 4.94
CA ASP A 63 -5.51 10.94 3.51
C ASP A 63 -5.86 9.71 2.66
N PHE A 64 -7.15 9.59 2.33
CA PHE A 64 -7.65 8.57 1.42
C PHE A 64 -7.76 9.11 -0.01
N GLN A 65 -6.94 8.59 -0.92
CA GLN A 65 -6.94 8.99 -2.34
C GLN A 65 -7.25 7.82 -3.26
N PRO A 66 -8.51 7.63 -3.70
CA PRO A 66 -8.86 6.50 -4.55
C PRO A 66 -8.07 6.53 -5.87
N LEU A 67 -7.75 5.34 -6.39
CA LEU A 67 -7.12 5.22 -7.71
C LEU A 67 -8.06 5.79 -8.78
N LYS A 68 -7.57 6.78 -9.53
CA LYS A 68 -8.35 7.46 -10.58
C LYS A 68 -8.64 6.54 -11.77
N SER A 69 -7.70 5.64 -12.07
CA SER A 69 -7.73 4.77 -13.24
C SER A 69 -6.90 3.53 -12.96
N LYS A 70 -7.41 2.35 -13.33
CA LYS A 70 -6.62 1.11 -13.30
C LYS A 70 -5.60 1.06 -14.43
N ALA A 71 -5.83 1.75 -15.55
CA ALA A 71 -4.90 1.80 -16.68
C ALA A 71 -3.61 2.55 -16.33
N ASP A 72 -3.71 3.55 -15.46
CA ASP A 72 -2.58 4.37 -15.00
C ASP A 72 -2.05 3.89 -13.64
N SER A 73 -2.25 2.60 -13.33
CA SER A 73 -1.83 1.99 -12.08
C SER A 73 -0.83 0.88 -12.31
N THR A 74 0.05 0.67 -11.34
CA THR A 74 1.01 -0.44 -11.33
C THR A 74 0.53 -1.51 -10.35
N PRO A 75 0.17 -2.72 -10.82
CA PRO A 75 -0.37 -3.78 -9.97
C PRO A 75 0.72 -4.68 -9.37
N LEU A 76 0.43 -5.26 -8.20
CA LEU A 76 1.03 -6.46 -7.65
C LEU A 76 -0.09 -7.47 -7.39
N ILE A 77 0.19 -8.77 -7.56
CA ILE A 77 -0.81 -9.80 -7.24
C ILE A 77 -0.96 -9.95 -5.72
N LEU A 78 -2.18 -10.16 -5.24
CA LEU A 78 -2.50 -10.29 -3.81
C LEU A 78 -1.74 -11.46 -3.16
N GLU A 79 -1.43 -12.51 -3.91
CA GLU A 79 -0.56 -13.61 -3.46
C GLU A 79 0.82 -13.13 -2.97
N THR A 80 1.34 -12.05 -3.55
CA THR A 80 2.62 -11.44 -3.11
C THR A 80 2.53 -10.92 -1.68
N TYR A 81 1.35 -10.47 -1.25
CA TYR A 81 1.09 -10.03 0.11
C TYR A 81 0.88 -11.23 1.04
N ALA A 82 0.01 -12.14 0.63
CA ALA A 82 -0.38 -13.31 1.43
C ALA A 82 0.79 -14.26 1.72
N SER A 83 1.71 -14.45 0.77
CA SER A 83 2.90 -15.30 0.95
C SER A 83 3.77 -14.88 2.14
N THR A 84 3.65 -13.63 2.60
CA THR A 84 4.40 -13.06 3.71
C THR A 84 3.48 -12.46 4.78
N LYS A 85 2.18 -12.81 4.77
CA LYS A 85 1.15 -12.33 5.71
C LYS A 85 0.92 -10.80 5.73
N HIS A 86 1.41 -10.07 4.73
CA HIS A 86 1.22 -8.62 4.64
C HIS A 86 -0.19 -8.24 4.17
N ASP A 87 -0.97 -9.19 3.67
CA ASP A 87 -2.38 -9.04 3.35
C ASP A 87 -3.21 -8.72 4.60
N SER A 88 -2.75 -9.10 5.79
CA SER A 88 -3.35 -8.67 7.07
C SER A 88 -3.52 -7.15 7.18
N TYR A 89 -2.57 -6.35 6.67
CA TYR A 89 -2.68 -4.88 6.68
C TYR A 89 -3.79 -4.36 5.77
N ILE A 90 -4.09 -5.06 4.67
CA ILE A 90 -5.21 -4.73 3.78
C ILE A 90 -6.51 -4.83 4.57
N TYR A 91 -6.71 -5.96 5.26
CA TYR A 91 -7.90 -6.19 6.08
C TYR A 91 -7.99 -5.26 7.29
N LEU A 92 -6.86 -5.01 7.98
CA LEU A 92 -6.84 -4.14 9.16
C LEU A 92 -7.20 -2.70 8.81
N ILE A 93 -6.62 -2.15 7.75
CA ILE A 93 -6.93 -0.78 7.28
C ILE A 93 -8.39 -0.72 6.80
N ALA A 94 -8.85 -1.73 6.06
CA ALA A 94 -10.23 -1.82 5.62
C ALA A 94 -11.22 -1.85 6.79
N LEU A 95 -10.96 -2.66 7.82
CA LEU A 95 -11.77 -2.73 9.04
C LEU A 95 -11.71 -1.44 9.88
N ALA A 96 -10.55 -0.80 9.94
CA ALA A 96 -10.41 0.46 10.67
C ALA A 96 -11.22 1.59 10.00
N LYS A 97 -11.29 1.60 8.66
CA LYS A 97 -12.11 2.56 7.89
C LYS A 97 -13.59 2.18 7.88
N ASN A 98 -13.88 0.93 7.56
CA ASN A 98 -15.22 0.36 7.51
C ASN A 98 -15.47 -0.39 8.84
N LYS A 99 -16.15 0.28 9.78
CA LYS A 99 -16.43 -0.21 11.15
C LYS A 99 -17.42 -1.40 11.19
N SER A 100 -17.48 -2.22 10.15
CA SER A 100 -18.27 -3.45 10.06
C SER A 100 -17.36 -4.64 9.79
N LEU A 101 -17.57 -5.74 10.50
CA LEU A 101 -16.88 -7.01 10.25
C LEU A 101 -17.20 -7.60 8.87
N ASP A 102 -18.26 -7.12 8.20
CA ASP A 102 -18.61 -7.56 6.86
C ASP A 102 -17.49 -7.31 5.85
N ILE A 103 -16.68 -6.26 6.03
CA ILE A 103 -15.56 -5.93 5.13
C ILE A 103 -14.49 -7.03 5.07
N LEU A 104 -14.48 -7.96 6.03
CA LEU A 104 -13.54 -9.07 6.11
C LEU A 104 -14.00 -10.31 5.32
N LYS A 105 -15.24 -10.31 4.79
CA LYS A 105 -15.77 -11.45 4.03
C LYS A 105 -15.19 -11.49 2.62
N ASP A 106 -15.08 -12.68 2.05
CA ASP A 106 -14.50 -12.92 0.72
C ASP A 106 -15.20 -12.10 -0.38
N GLU A 107 -16.52 -11.94 -0.31
CA GLU A 107 -17.29 -11.12 -1.25
C GLU A 107 -16.89 -9.64 -1.25
N ASN A 108 -16.34 -9.15 -0.14
CA ASN A 108 -15.92 -7.76 0.06
C ASN A 108 -14.41 -7.56 -0.09
N LEU A 109 -13.65 -8.60 -0.43
CA LEU A 109 -12.20 -8.51 -0.59
C LEU A 109 -11.77 -7.42 -1.59
N ARG A 110 -12.53 -7.22 -2.68
CA ARG A 110 -12.25 -6.15 -3.64
C ARG A 110 -12.42 -4.76 -3.04
N GLU A 111 -13.38 -4.58 -2.14
CA GLU A 111 -13.58 -3.34 -1.40
C GLU A 111 -12.45 -3.13 -0.40
N ALA A 112 -12.06 -4.17 0.36
CA ALA A 112 -10.94 -4.09 1.29
C ALA A 112 -9.63 -3.71 0.58
N ILE A 113 -9.35 -4.32 -0.58
CA ILE A 113 -8.23 -3.93 -1.45
C ILE A 113 -8.36 -2.47 -1.86
N SER A 114 -9.52 -2.02 -2.32
CA SER A 114 -9.71 -0.64 -2.79
C SER A 114 -9.50 0.39 -1.67
N ILE A 115 -9.91 0.07 -0.44
CA ILE A 115 -9.65 0.91 0.74
C ILE A 115 -8.16 1.01 1.01
N PHE A 116 -7.46 -0.13 1.03
CA PHE A 116 -6.01 -0.17 1.18
C PHE A 116 -5.28 0.60 0.07
N GLU A 117 -5.66 0.39 -1.20
CA GLU A 117 -5.08 1.09 -2.35
C GLU A 117 -5.23 2.61 -2.21
N GLY A 118 -6.38 3.09 -1.74
CA GLY A 118 -6.61 4.52 -1.58
C GLY A 118 -5.76 5.17 -0.49
N TYR A 119 -5.59 4.50 0.65
CA TYR A 119 -4.67 4.97 1.70
C TYR A 119 -3.21 4.83 1.29
N CYS A 120 -2.85 3.75 0.59
CA CYS A 120 -1.52 3.58 0.01
C CYS A 120 -1.17 4.75 -0.91
N ASN A 121 -2.11 5.15 -1.76
CA ASN A 121 -1.93 6.25 -2.71
C ASN A 121 -1.78 7.61 -2.00
N GLY A 122 -2.58 7.88 -0.96
CA GLY A 122 -2.42 9.09 -0.14
C GLY A 122 -1.07 9.14 0.58
N GLY A 123 -0.65 8.03 1.20
CA GLY A 123 0.67 7.96 1.84
C GLY A 123 1.83 8.08 0.87
N LEU A 124 1.73 7.51 -0.34
CA LEU A 124 2.75 7.70 -1.38
C LEU A 124 2.88 9.16 -1.80
N LYS A 125 1.79 9.93 -1.84
CA LYS A 125 1.85 11.37 -2.05
C LYS A 125 2.67 12.06 -0.96
N HIS A 126 2.40 11.77 0.32
CA HIS A 126 3.14 12.36 1.43
C HIS A 126 4.63 11.99 1.40
N ILE A 127 4.94 10.72 1.15
CA ILE A 127 6.32 10.26 1.04
C ILE A 127 7.04 10.94 -0.13
N ASP A 128 6.39 11.09 -1.28
CA ASP A 128 6.96 11.80 -2.42
C ASP A 128 7.25 13.27 -2.09
N ASP A 129 6.30 13.96 -1.45
CA ASP A 129 6.45 15.34 -1.00
C ASP A 129 7.61 15.48 0.01
N TRP A 130 7.73 14.57 0.98
CA TRP A 130 8.84 14.55 1.94
C TRP A 130 10.19 14.40 1.25
N ILE A 131 10.29 13.50 0.27
CA ILE A 131 11.53 13.27 -0.46
C ILE A 131 11.87 14.45 -1.37
N ILE A 132 10.88 15.08 -2.01
CA ILE A 132 11.07 16.28 -2.86
C ILE A 132 11.50 17.48 -2.03
N ASN A 133 10.93 17.68 -0.84
CA ASN A 133 11.28 18.81 0.02
C ASN A 133 12.69 18.68 0.65
N ASN A 134 13.28 17.47 0.58
CA ASN A 134 14.57 17.16 1.19
C ASN A 134 15.59 16.63 0.16
N ILE A 135 15.52 17.08 -1.11
CA ILE A 135 16.40 16.65 -2.22
C ILE A 135 17.90 16.85 -1.92
N GLY A 136 18.27 17.68 -0.93
CA GLY A 136 19.66 17.90 -0.50
C GLY A 136 20.20 16.95 0.56
N GLU A 137 19.36 16.12 1.20
CA GLU A 137 19.83 15.20 2.24
C GLU A 137 20.35 13.86 1.66
N PRO A 138 21.54 13.39 2.08
CA PRO A 138 22.16 12.21 1.49
C PRO A 138 21.43 10.89 1.78
N LEU A 139 20.64 10.81 2.87
CA LEU A 139 19.94 9.59 3.27
C LEU A 139 18.42 9.78 3.29
N ALA A 140 17.74 9.11 2.35
CA ALA A 140 16.28 9.03 2.35
C ALA A 140 15.71 8.38 3.64
N THR A 141 16.47 7.50 4.29
CA THR A 141 16.12 6.90 5.58
C THR A 141 15.98 7.95 6.68
N ASP A 142 16.89 8.92 6.73
CA ASP A 142 16.88 9.97 7.74
C ASP A 142 15.69 10.90 7.52
N ILE A 143 15.35 11.21 6.27
CA ILE A 143 14.14 11.97 5.93
C ILE A 143 12.89 11.26 6.46
N LEU A 144 12.69 9.97 6.14
CA LEU A 144 11.50 9.25 6.59
C LEU A 144 11.46 9.10 8.12
N PHE A 145 12.61 8.84 8.74
CA PHE A 145 12.71 8.75 10.19
C PHE A 145 12.36 10.07 10.86
N ASN A 146 12.95 11.18 10.41
CA ASN A 146 12.73 12.52 10.97
C ASN A 146 11.28 12.95 10.78
N GLN A 147 10.69 12.76 9.60
CA GLN A 147 9.28 13.11 9.37
C GLN A 147 8.33 12.25 10.22
N THR A 148 8.63 10.96 10.38
CA THR A 148 7.84 10.09 11.26
C THR A 148 7.99 10.51 12.72
N LEU A 149 9.21 10.87 13.15
CA LEU A 149 9.51 11.33 14.50
C LEU A 149 8.79 12.65 14.79
N GLU A 150 8.92 13.64 13.91
CA GLU A 150 8.24 14.94 14.00
C GLU A 150 6.74 14.74 14.17
N PHE A 151 6.12 13.96 13.27
CA PHE A 151 4.70 13.66 13.34
C PHE A 151 4.30 13.03 14.68
N LEU A 152 5.06 12.04 15.16
CA LEU A 152 4.80 11.41 16.46
C LEU A 152 4.94 12.43 17.59
N THR A 153 5.96 13.28 17.58
CA THR A 153 6.17 14.27 18.65
C THR A 153 5.12 15.39 18.67
N GLU A 154 4.52 15.74 17.54
CA GLU A 154 3.51 16.79 17.45
C GLU A 154 2.10 16.31 17.78
N ASN A 155 1.85 15.01 17.71
CA ASN A 155 0.51 14.41 17.83
C ASN A 155 0.36 13.43 19.01
N THR A 156 1.31 13.42 19.95
CA THR A 156 1.23 12.67 21.23
C THR A 156 1.16 13.63 22.41
#